data_AF-D9RAV8-F1
#
_entry.id   AF-D9RAV8-F1
#
_cell.length_a   1.000
_cell.length_b   1.000
_cell.length_c   1.000
_cell.angle_alpha   90.00
_cell.angle_beta   90.00
_cell.angle_gamma   90.00
#
_symmetry.space_group_name_H-M   'P 1'
#
loop_
_entity.id
_entity.type
_entity.pdbx_description
1 polymer ?
#
loop_
_entity_poly.entity_id
_entity_poly.type
_entity_poly.pdbx_seq_one_letter_code
_entity_poly.pdbx_strand_id
1 'polypeptide(L)'
;MICLQVISNAGEARSQCMCALESARNGRFEEAESYFNESLERLQAAHHIHTGLITKEARGELQRIGLILVHSEDILMGAEITSALAREMVELYKR
;
A
#
# COMPACT_ATOMS: atom_id res chain seq x y z
N MET A 1 -17.65 3.12 -4.31
CA MET A 1 -16.85 4.11 -3.55
C MET A 1 -15.83 3.43 -2.62
N ILE A 2 -16.20 2.41 -1.84
CA ILE A 2 -15.27 1.72 -0.92
C ILE A 2 -14.00 1.20 -1.63
N CYS A 3 -14.14 0.47 -2.74
CA CYS A 3 -12.98 -0.01 -3.53
C CYS A 3 -12.09 1.13 -4.05
N LEU A 4 -12.67 2.30 -4.41
CA LEU A 4 -11.88 3.46 -4.84
C LEU A 4 -11.05 4.06 -3.69
N GLN A 5 -11.53 3.94 -2.44
CA GLN A 5 -10.74 4.35 -1.27
C GLN A 5 -9.57 3.39 -1.04
N VAL A 6 -9.76 2.08 -1.24
CA VAL A 6 -8.64 1.11 -1.23
C VAL A 6 -7.63 1.47 -2.31
N ILE A 7 -8.09 1.67 -3.56
CA ILE A 7 -7.24 2.05 -4.69
C ILE A 7 -6.44 3.32 -4.40
N SER A 8 -7.09 4.35 -3.87
CA SER A 8 -6.43 5.62 -3.57
C SER A 8 -5.37 5.46 -2.48
N ASN A 9 -5.70 4.86 -1.34
CA ASN A 9 -4.77 4.72 -0.24
C ASN A 9 -3.61 3.78 -0.59
N ALA A 10 -3.88 2.63 -1.22
CA ALA A 10 -2.83 1.70 -1.63
C ALA A 10 -1.96 2.26 -2.76
N GLY A 11 -2.56 2.98 -3.72
CA GLY A 11 -1.82 3.66 -4.79
C GLY A 11 -0.89 4.75 -4.26
N GLU A 12 -1.33 5.52 -3.27
CA GLU A 12 -0.52 6.53 -2.59
C GLU A 12 0.59 5.87 -1.77
N ALA A 13 0.28 4.81 -0.99
CA ALA A 13 1.27 4.03 -0.25
C ALA A 13 2.39 3.51 -1.17
N ARG A 14 2.01 2.93 -2.32
CA ARG A 14 2.97 2.46 -3.32
C ARG A 14 3.84 3.59 -3.87
N SER A 15 3.24 4.73 -4.19
CA SER A 15 3.98 5.90 -4.68
C SER A 15 5.01 6.39 -3.65
N GLN A 16 4.62 6.46 -2.38
CA GLN A 16 5.50 6.84 -1.28
C GLN A 16 6.65 5.85 -1.07
N CYS A 17 6.40 4.53 -1.21
CA CYS A 17 7.48 3.54 -1.20
C CYS A 17 8.50 3.78 -2.33
N MET A 18 8.04 4.18 -3.52
CA MET A 18 8.93 4.51 -4.64
C MET A 18 9.76 5.78 -4.35
N CYS A 19 9.16 6.80 -3.71
CA CYS A 19 9.89 7.99 -3.26
C CYS A 19 10.93 7.67 -2.18
N ALA A 20 10.62 6.75 -1.26
CA ALA A 20 11.56 6.27 -0.26
C ALA A 20 12.77 5.57 -0.90
N LEU A 21 12.53 4.68 -1.86
CA LEU A 21 13.57 3.99 -2.64
C LEU A 21 14.47 4.97 -3.40
N GLU A 22 13.87 5.97 -4.05
CA GLU A 22 14.64 7.00 -4.76
C GLU A 22 15.49 7.84 -3.81
N SER A 23 14.96 8.21 -2.66
CA SER A 23 15.68 8.99 -1.65
C SER A 23 16.87 8.20 -1.09
N ALA A 24 16.66 6.93 -0.74
CA ALA A 24 17.72 6.04 -0.26
C ALA A 24 18.81 5.79 -1.31
N ARG A 25 18.43 5.59 -2.59
CA ARG A 25 19.39 5.48 -3.71
C ARG A 25 20.31 6.70 -3.83
N ASN A 26 19.83 7.88 -3.42
CA ASN A 26 20.60 9.12 -3.43
C ASN A 26 21.28 9.43 -2.08
N GLY A 27 21.29 8.48 -1.12
CA GLY A 27 21.87 8.66 0.20
C GLY A 27 21.06 9.57 1.15
N ARG A 28 19.84 9.95 0.78
CA ARG A 28 18.95 10.80 1.61
C ARG A 28 18.08 9.91 2.51
N PHE A 29 18.70 9.32 3.54
CA PHE A 29 18.06 8.29 4.35
C PHE A 29 16.96 8.81 5.29
N GLU A 30 17.10 10.00 5.85
CA GLU A 30 16.05 10.62 6.67
C GLU A 30 14.77 10.89 5.85
N GLU A 31 14.95 11.40 4.62
CA GLU A 31 13.85 11.61 3.68
C GLU A 31 13.22 10.27 3.27
N ALA A 32 14.04 9.25 3.01
CA ALA A 32 13.58 7.91 2.70
C ALA A 32 12.71 7.32 3.83
N GLU A 33 13.13 7.50 5.08
CA GLU A 33 12.37 7.04 6.25
C GLU A 33 11.06 7.81 6.42
N SER A 34 11.04 9.12 6.16
CA SER A 34 9.83 9.93 6.16
C SER A 34 8.79 9.40 5.16
N TYR A 35 9.18 9.24 3.89
CA TYR A 35 8.28 8.69 2.86
C TYR A 35 7.84 7.26 3.18
N PHE A 36 8.73 6.44 3.75
CA PHE A 36 8.38 5.09 4.14
C PHE A 36 7.32 5.08 5.24
N ASN A 37 7.44 5.93 6.26
CA ASN A 37 6.43 6.04 7.33
C ASN A 37 5.08 6.52 6.80
N GLU A 38 5.06 7.53 5.92
CA GLU A 38 3.83 7.96 5.23
C GLU A 38 3.18 6.81 4.44
N SER A 39 4.00 5.99 3.78
CA SER A 39 3.52 4.81 3.05
C SER A 39 2.80 3.82 3.96
N LEU A 40 3.31 3.59 5.17
CA LEU A 40 2.74 2.66 6.14
C LEU A 40 1.39 3.15 6.65
N GLU A 41 1.25 4.45 6.92
CA GLU A 41 -0.02 5.05 7.34
C GLU A 41 -1.12 4.86 6.28
N ARG A 42 -0.78 5.11 5.00
CA ARG A 42 -1.69 4.91 3.88
C ARG A 42 -2.04 3.44 3.67
N LEU A 43 -1.06 2.55 3.78
CA LEU A 43 -1.28 1.11 3.64
C LEU A 43 -2.18 0.57 4.77
N GLN A 44 -1.99 1.05 6.00
CA GLN A 44 -2.84 0.70 7.14
C GLN A 44 -4.29 1.16 6.92
N ALA A 45 -4.50 2.37 6.38
CA ALA A 45 -5.82 2.85 6.03
C ALA A 45 -6.49 1.97 4.95
N ALA A 46 -5.75 1.56 3.92
CA ALA A 46 -6.23 0.65 2.89
C ALA A 46 -6.60 -0.73 3.47
N HIS A 47 -5.74 -1.29 4.34
CA HIS A 47 -5.97 -2.57 5.01
C HIS A 47 -7.23 -2.56 5.89
N HIS A 48 -7.47 -1.46 6.61
CA HIS A 48 -8.66 -1.35 7.45
C HIS A 48 -9.94 -1.45 6.61
N ILE A 49 -9.97 -0.78 5.46
CA ILE A 49 -11.09 -0.83 4.53
C ILE A 49 -11.23 -2.23 3.92
N HIS A 50 -10.12 -2.83 3.47
CA HIS A 50 -10.10 -4.17 2.89
C HIS A 50 -10.59 -5.24 3.89
N THR A 51 -10.17 -5.17 5.16
CA THR A 51 -10.65 -6.07 6.23
C THR A 51 -12.17 -5.98 6.39
N GLY A 52 -12.73 -4.78 6.27
CA GLY A 52 -14.17 -4.57 6.25
C GLY A 52 -14.88 -5.23 5.06
N LEU A 53 -14.25 -5.22 3.87
CA LEU A 53 -14.77 -5.92 2.68
C LEU A 53 -14.78 -7.43 2.88
N ILE A 54 -13.68 -8.01 3.39
CA ILE A 54 -13.61 -9.45 3.73
C ILE A 54 -14.71 -9.82 4.72
N THR A 55 -14.91 -9.00 5.76
CA THR A 55 -15.93 -9.26 6.78
C THR A 55 -17.34 -9.27 6.18
N LYS A 56 -17.64 -8.34 5.26
CA LYS A 56 -18.92 -8.29 4.55
C LYS A 56 -19.11 -9.50 3.63
N GLU A 57 -18.06 -9.91 2.93
CA GLU A 57 -18.09 -11.10 2.08
C GLU A 57 -18.35 -12.37 2.90
N ALA A 58 -17.66 -12.54 4.03
CA ALA A 58 -17.86 -13.67 4.94
C ALA A 58 -19.29 -13.75 5.51
N ARG A 59 -19.99 -12.61 5.61
CA ARG A 59 -21.40 -12.53 6.03
C ARG A 59 -22.40 -12.71 4.88
N GLY A 60 -21.93 -12.88 3.65
CA GLY A 60 -22.79 -12.95 2.46
C GLY A 60 -23.42 -11.60 2.08
N GLU A 61 -22.92 -10.48 2.62
CA GLU A 61 -23.41 -9.13 2.33
C GLU A 61 -22.82 -8.55 1.04
N LEU A 62 -21.80 -9.19 0.48
CA LEU A 62 -21.16 -8.78 -0.77
C LEU A 62 -21.88 -9.43 -1.95
N GLN A 63 -22.73 -8.68 -2.65
CA GLN A 63 -23.62 -9.26 -3.67
C GLN A 63 -22.96 -9.55 -5.02
N ARG A 64 -21.89 -8.84 -5.39
CA ARG A 64 -21.22 -9.04 -6.70
C ARG A 64 -19.75 -8.67 -6.66
N ILE A 65 -18.89 -9.63 -7.03
CA ILE A 65 -17.49 -9.36 -7.37
C ILE A 65 -17.46 -8.72 -8.75
N GLY A 66 -16.96 -7.49 -8.82
CA GLY A 66 -16.81 -6.73 -10.07
C GLY A 66 -15.36 -6.37 -10.35
N LEU A 67 -15.06 -5.97 -11.58
CA LEU A 67 -13.69 -5.64 -12.02
C LEU A 67 -13.00 -4.60 -11.13
N ILE A 68 -13.75 -3.62 -10.60
CA ILE A 68 -13.20 -2.59 -9.71
C ILE A 68 -12.76 -3.18 -8.36
N LEU A 69 -13.44 -4.20 -7.84
CA LEU A 69 -13.05 -4.88 -6.60
C LEU A 69 -11.77 -5.69 -6.84
N VAL A 70 -11.72 -6.48 -7.92
CA VAL A 70 -10.51 -7.22 -8.30
C VAL A 70 -9.33 -6.26 -8.48
N HIS A 71 -9.54 -5.16 -9.19
CA HIS A 71 -8.52 -4.13 -9.38
C HIS A 71 -8.07 -3.47 -8.07
N SER A 72 -8.97 -3.28 -7.10
CA SER A 72 -8.58 -2.74 -5.79
C SER A 72 -7.71 -3.71 -5.01
N GLU A 73 -7.98 -5.02 -5.09
CA GLU A 73 -7.14 -6.06 -4.48
C GLU A 73 -5.76 -6.13 -5.15
N ASP A 74 -5.69 -6.06 -6.49
CA ASP A 74 -4.43 -6.05 -7.24
C ASP A 74 -3.54 -4.87 -6.82
N ILE A 75 -4.11 -3.68 -6.68
CA ILE A 75 -3.37 -2.48 -6.26
C ILE A 75 -2.91 -2.62 -4.81
N LEU A 76 -3.75 -3.11 -3.91
CA LEU A 76 -3.40 -3.31 -2.50
C LEU A 76 -2.23 -4.28 -2.35
N MET A 77 -2.33 -5.46 -2.96
CA MET A 77 -1.27 -6.46 -2.92
C MET A 77 0.03 -5.94 -3.55
N GLY A 78 -0.08 -5.20 -4.66
CA GLY A 78 1.07 -4.54 -5.28
C GLY A 78 1.74 -3.52 -4.35
N ALA A 79 0.98 -2.77 -3.57
CA ALA A 79 1.51 -1.83 -2.58
C ALA A 79 2.19 -2.54 -1.41
N GLU A 80 1.61 -3.62 -0.88
CA GLU A 80 2.19 -4.42 0.20
C GLU A 80 3.55 -5.01 -0.17
N ILE A 81 3.64 -5.65 -1.34
CA ILE A 81 4.90 -6.23 -1.82
C ILE A 81 5.93 -5.11 -2.05
N THR A 82 5.52 -3.99 -2.63
CA THR A 82 6.42 -2.84 -2.83
C THR A 82 6.95 -2.32 -1.50
N SER A 83 6.10 -2.21 -0.47
CA SER A 83 6.51 -1.74 0.86
C SER A 83 7.49 -2.69 1.54
N ALA A 84 7.23 -4.00 1.48
CA ALA A 84 8.13 -5.01 2.04
C ALA A 84 9.51 -4.97 1.37
N LEU A 85 9.56 -4.90 0.04
CA LEU A 85 10.82 -4.80 -0.70
C LEU A 85 11.52 -3.45 -0.49
N ALA A 86 10.77 -2.35 -0.44
CA ALA A 86 11.32 -1.02 -0.23
C ALA A 86 12.10 -0.92 1.07
N ARG A 87 11.57 -1.51 2.15
CA ARG A 87 12.25 -1.57 3.45
C ARG A 87 13.61 -2.24 3.36
N GLU A 88 13.66 -3.44 2.78
CA GLU A 88 14.91 -4.19 2.64
C GLU A 88 15.90 -3.44 1.73
N MET A 89 15.44 -2.84 0.64
CA MET A 89 16.30 -2.08 -0.26
C MET A 89 16.88 -0.81 0.39
N VAL A 90 16.08 -0.08 1.17
CA VAL A 90 16.57 1.09 1.93
C VAL A 90 17.67 0.67 2.90
N GLU A 91 17.47 -0.45 3.62
CA GLU A 91 18.49 -0.98 4.53
C GLU A 91 19.75 -1.48 3.79
N LEU A 92 19.61 -2.03 2.58
CA LEU A 92 20.75 -2.40 1.74
C LEU A 92 21.56 -1.18 1.28
N TYR A 93 20.92 -0.05 1.00
CA TYR A 93 21.63 1.19 0.61
C TYR A 93 22.39 1.85 1.77
N LYS A 94 22.01 1.59 3.02
CA LYS A 94 22.70 2.11 4.22
C LYS A 94 23.99 1.35 4.57
N ARG A 95 24.21 0.18 3.97
CA ARG A 95 25.39 -0.68 4.19
C ARG A 95 26.56 -0.26 3.31
#